data_AF-A0A922YWP6-F1
#
_entry.id   AF-A0A922YWP6-F1
#
_cell.length_a   1.000
_cell.length_b   1.000
_cell.length_c   1.000
_cell.angle_alpha   90.00
_cell.angle_beta   90.00
_cell.angle_gamma   90.00
#
_symmetry.space_group_name_H-M   'P 1'
#
loop_
_entity.id
_entity.type
_entity.pdbx_description
1 polymer ?
#
loop_
_entity_poly.entity_id
_entity_poly.type
_entity_poly.pdbx_seq_one_letter_code
_entity_poly.pdbx_strand_id
1 'polypeptide(L)'
;MCLLCDLKTAQAAGSAPRPGHAWSSRRAFVLAGAAAAVSAALPAAAQVDVGKSSSLRKLVPADQLEAAASQQYVQVMQEAQGKQVLLPTSHPQVQRLQTIARRIIPHTPAWNPR
;
A
#
# COMPACT_ATOMS: atom_id res chain seq x y z
N MET A 1 38.06 -26.66 18.66
CA MET A 1 38.66 -26.71 17.31
C MET A 1 37.67 -26.10 16.35
N CYS A 2 37.72 -24.78 16.18
CA CYS A 2 36.70 -24.01 15.48
C CYS A 2 37.06 -23.86 14.00
N LEU A 3 36.41 -24.69 13.16
CA LEU A 3 36.55 -24.69 11.70
C LEU A 3 36.21 -23.34 11.02
N LEU A 4 35.60 -22.42 11.77
CA LEU A 4 35.23 -21.07 11.30
C LEU A 4 36.41 -20.09 11.28
N CYS A 5 37.48 -20.33 12.05
CA CYS A 5 38.64 -19.43 12.07
C CYS A 5 39.58 -19.66 10.87
N ASP A 6 39.73 -20.92 10.41
CA ASP A 6 40.59 -21.27 9.27
C ASP A 6 40.02 -20.83 7.90
N LEU A 7 38.69 -20.75 7.76
CA LEU A 7 38.08 -20.25 6.52
C LEU A 7 38.35 -18.75 6.29
N LYS A 8 38.53 -17.97 7.37
CA LYS A 8 38.71 -16.51 7.28
C LYS A 8 40.13 -16.14 6.82
N THR A 9 41.12 -16.98 7.11
CA THR A 9 42.54 -16.78 6.76
C THR A 9 42.89 -17.25 5.35
N ALA A 10 42.18 -18.23 4.79
CA ALA A 10 42.43 -18.69 3.42
C ALA A 10 42.09 -17.65 2.33
N GLN A 11 41.29 -16.62 2.65
CA GLN A 11 40.83 -15.63 1.67
C GLN A 11 41.87 -14.56 1.30
N ALA A 12 43.05 -14.54 1.95
CA ALA A 12 44.02 -13.44 1.81
C ALA A 12 45.27 -13.76 0.94
N ALA A 13 45.32 -14.90 0.25
CA ALA A 13 46.46 -15.25 -0.61
C ALA A 13 46.00 -15.49 -2.06
N GLY A 14 46.06 -14.45 -2.90
CA GLY A 14 45.79 -14.61 -4.33
C GLY A 14 45.52 -13.32 -5.11
N SER A 15 46.24 -12.23 -4.84
CA SER A 15 46.23 -11.04 -5.69
C SER A 15 47.15 -11.23 -6.91
N ALA A 16 46.65 -11.93 -7.93
CA ALA A 16 47.24 -11.85 -9.27
C ALA A 16 46.75 -10.56 -9.97
N PRO A 17 47.61 -9.82 -10.70
CA PRO A 17 47.20 -8.65 -11.44
C PRO A 17 46.31 -9.08 -12.62
N ARG A 18 45.04 -8.70 -12.59
CA ARG A 18 44.10 -8.96 -13.70
C ARG A 18 44.39 -7.99 -14.85
N PRO A 19 44.64 -8.47 -16.08
CA PRO A 19 44.73 -7.60 -17.24
C PRO A 19 43.35 -7.06 -17.63
N GLY A 20 43.27 -5.75 -17.84
CA GLY A 20 42.37 -5.10 -18.81
C GLY A 20 40.86 -5.33 -18.68
N HIS A 21 40.22 -4.74 -17.66
CA HIS A 21 38.76 -4.60 -17.62
C HIS A 21 38.28 -3.44 -18.53
N ALA A 22 38.32 -3.62 -19.85
CA ALA A 22 37.55 -2.78 -20.78
C ALA A 22 36.25 -3.46 -21.24
N TRP A 23 36.11 -4.78 -21.03
CA TRP A 23 34.98 -5.59 -21.48
C TRP A 23 33.94 -5.91 -20.38
N SER A 24 34.11 -5.39 -19.16
CA SER A 24 33.21 -5.67 -18.03
C SER A 24 32.12 -4.60 -17.84
N SER A 25 32.40 -3.36 -18.26
CA SER A 25 31.54 -2.20 -17.99
C SER A 25 30.17 -2.31 -18.67
N ARG A 26 30.10 -2.92 -19.87
CA ARG A 26 28.82 -3.15 -20.57
C ARG A 26 27.95 -4.19 -19.88
N ARG A 27 28.54 -5.23 -19.28
CA ARG A 27 27.80 -6.29 -18.57
C ARG A 27 27.30 -5.81 -17.21
N ALA A 28 28.05 -4.96 -16.53
CA ALA A 28 27.62 -4.34 -15.28
C ALA A 28 26.38 -3.44 -15.47
N PHE A 29 26.32 -2.67 -16.57
CA PHE A 29 25.16 -1.85 -16.90
C PHE A 29 23.90 -2.67 -17.19
N VAL A 30 24.03 -3.83 -17.86
CA VAL A 30 22.90 -4.72 -18.13
C VAL A 30 22.37 -5.37 -16.85
N LEU A 31 23.24 -5.78 -15.94
CA LEU A 31 22.82 -6.36 -14.65
C LEU A 31 22.19 -5.32 -13.71
N ALA A 32 22.71 -4.09 -13.69
CA ALA A 32 22.10 -2.99 -12.92
C ALA A 32 20.74 -2.55 -13.49
N GLY A 33 20.60 -2.50 -14.83
CA GLY A 33 19.33 -2.21 -15.49
C GLY A 33 18.27 -3.30 -15.25
N ALA A 34 18.65 -4.57 -15.23
CA ALA A 34 17.74 -5.68 -14.95
C ALA A 34 17.23 -5.66 -13.50
N ALA A 35 18.07 -5.31 -12.52
CA ALA A 35 17.67 -5.20 -11.13
C ALA A 35 16.66 -4.06 -10.88
N ALA A 36 16.83 -2.92 -11.56
CA ALA A 36 15.90 -1.78 -11.48
C ALA A 36 14.55 -2.04 -12.19
N ALA A 37 14.56 -2.85 -13.26
CA ALA A 37 13.33 -3.25 -13.95
C ALA A 37 12.48 -4.25 -13.15
N VAL A 38 13.11 -5.13 -12.36
CA VAL A 38 12.40 -6.12 -11.52
C VAL A 38 11.74 -5.48 -10.29
N SER A 39 12.32 -4.42 -9.72
CA SER A 39 11.73 -3.72 -8.57
C SER A 39 10.52 -2.84 -8.92
N ALA A 40 10.36 -2.44 -10.18
CA ALA A 40 9.20 -1.66 -10.65
C ALA A 40 7.95 -2.51 -10.92
N ALA A 41 8.09 -3.84 -10.98
CA ALA A 41 7.01 -4.76 -11.36
C ALA A 41 6.51 -5.64 -10.20
N LEU A 42 7.10 -5.55 -9.01
CA LEU A 42 6.61 -6.27 -7.83
C LEU A 42 5.36 -5.54 -7.32
N PRO A 43 4.17 -6.16 -7.39
CA PRO A 43 3.00 -5.64 -6.70
C PRO A 43 3.38 -5.57 -5.21
N ALA A 44 3.05 -4.48 -4.54
CA ALA A 44 3.27 -4.34 -3.11
C ALA A 44 2.62 -5.55 -2.41
N ALA A 45 3.44 -6.48 -1.92
CA ALA A 45 3.04 -7.75 -1.32
C ALA A 45 2.42 -7.58 0.09
N ALA A 46 1.65 -6.50 0.28
CA ALA A 46 0.88 -6.20 1.47
C ALA A 46 -0.63 -6.13 1.17
N GLN A 47 -1.08 -6.69 0.04
CA GLN A 47 -2.51 -6.86 -0.21
C GLN A 47 -3.00 -8.11 0.51
N VAL A 48 -3.79 -7.91 1.58
CA VAL A 48 -4.51 -8.98 2.25
C VAL A 48 -5.54 -9.56 1.27
N ASP A 49 -5.52 -10.88 1.08
CA ASP A 49 -6.54 -11.57 0.30
C ASP A 49 -7.88 -11.48 1.05
N VAL A 50 -8.74 -10.56 0.59
CA VAL A 50 -10.08 -10.32 1.15
C VAL A 50 -11.14 -11.25 0.55
N GLY A 51 -10.75 -12.17 -0.33
CA GLY A 51 -11.66 -13.11 -0.98
C GLY A 51 -12.66 -12.43 -1.94
N LYS A 52 -13.61 -13.21 -2.45
CA LYS A 52 -14.66 -12.69 -3.35
C LYS A 52 -15.68 -11.87 -2.58
N SER A 53 -16.11 -10.76 -3.16
CA SER A 53 -17.22 -9.97 -2.64
C SER A 53 -18.49 -10.82 -2.48
N SER A 54 -19.27 -10.55 -1.43
CA SER A 54 -20.53 -11.25 -1.15
C SER A 54 -21.44 -11.34 -2.38
N SER A 55 -22.02 -12.52 -2.64
CA SER A 55 -22.98 -12.76 -3.72
C SER A 55 -24.26 -11.92 -3.57
N LEU A 56 -24.57 -11.47 -2.35
CA LEU A 56 -25.71 -10.60 -2.07
C LEU A 56 -25.63 -9.23 -2.76
N ARG A 57 -24.42 -8.74 -3.10
CA ARG A 57 -24.23 -7.51 -3.89
C ARG A 57 -24.82 -7.60 -5.30
N LYS A 58 -25.12 -8.81 -5.80
CA LYS A 58 -25.79 -9.01 -7.09
C LYS A 58 -27.31 -8.86 -7.01
N LEU A 59 -27.88 -8.97 -5.80
CA LEU A 59 -29.33 -8.94 -5.58
C LEU A 59 -29.85 -7.52 -5.40
N VAL A 60 -29.04 -6.64 -4.78
CA VAL A 60 -29.39 -5.22 -4.60
C VAL A 60 -28.42 -4.38 -5.41
N PRO A 61 -28.90 -3.60 -6.39
CA PRO A 61 -28.06 -2.68 -7.15
C PRO A 61 -27.34 -1.70 -6.22
N ALA A 62 -26.03 -1.53 -6.43
CA ALA A 62 -25.20 -0.65 -5.61
C ALA A 62 -25.75 0.79 -5.55
N ASP A 63 -26.23 1.31 -6.68
CA ASP A 63 -26.79 2.66 -6.77
C ASP A 63 -28.02 2.85 -5.85
N GLN A 64 -28.90 1.84 -5.78
CA GLN A 64 -30.09 1.91 -4.92
C GLN A 64 -29.71 1.83 -3.44
N LEU A 65 -28.74 0.99 -3.09
CA LEU A 65 -28.25 0.87 -1.72
C LEU A 65 -27.56 2.16 -1.26
N GLU A 66 -26.72 2.75 -2.12
CA GLU A 66 -26.02 4.02 -1.84
C GLU A 66 -27.01 5.18 -1.71
N ALA A 67 -28.03 5.24 -2.58
CA ALA A 67 -29.10 6.24 -2.47
C ALA A 67 -29.85 6.11 -1.14
N ALA A 68 -30.27 4.89 -0.76
CA ALA A 68 -30.93 4.65 0.52
C ALA A 68 -30.03 4.99 1.71
N ALA A 69 -28.75 4.61 1.66
CA ALA A 69 -27.78 4.93 2.70
C ALA A 69 -27.57 6.44 2.86
N SER A 70 -27.54 7.19 1.75
CA SER A 70 -27.43 8.65 1.78
C SER A 70 -28.64 9.30 2.48
N GLN A 71 -29.85 8.79 2.23
CA GLN A 71 -31.06 9.26 2.88
C GLN A 71 -31.05 8.96 4.39
N GLN A 72 -30.65 7.74 4.77
CA GLN A 72 -30.50 7.35 6.17
C GLN A 72 -29.46 8.20 6.90
N TYR A 73 -28.34 8.51 6.26
CA TYR A 73 -27.32 9.38 6.84
C TYR A 73 -27.88 10.76 7.19
N VAL A 74 -28.64 11.38 6.27
CA VAL A 74 -29.27 12.68 6.51
C VAL A 74 -30.26 12.60 7.67
N GLN A 75 -31.06 11.54 7.75
CA GLN A 75 -32.00 11.33 8.87
C GLN A 75 -31.28 11.24 10.22
N VAL A 76 -30.20 10.46 10.29
CA VAL A 76 -29.38 10.33 11.52
C VAL A 76 -28.74 11.67 11.89
N MET A 77 -28.29 12.45 10.91
CA MET A 77 -27.74 13.78 11.16
C MET A 77 -28.80 14.75 11.69
N GLN A 78 -30.02 14.72 11.15
CA GLN A 78 -31.14 15.55 11.63
C GLN A 78 -31.55 15.16 13.05
N GLU A 79 -31.61 13.87 13.36
CA GLU A 79 -31.89 13.39 14.71
C GLU A 79 -30.81 13.83 15.71
N ALA A 80 -29.53 13.72 15.33
CA ALA A 80 -28.41 14.17 16.16
C ALA A 80 -28.41 15.70 16.37
N GLN A 81 -28.84 16.47 15.37
CA GLN A 81 -29.05 17.92 15.50
C GLN A 81 -30.19 18.24 16.45
N GLY A 82 -31.33 17.54 16.34
CA GLY A 82 -32.48 17.71 17.24
C GLY A 82 -32.15 17.39 18.70
N LYS A 83 -31.25 16.43 18.92
CA LYS A 83 -30.70 16.09 20.25
C LYS A 83 -29.60 17.04 20.71
N GLN A 84 -29.19 18.02 19.89
CA GLN A 84 -28.08 18.94 20.14
C GLN A 84 -26.74 18.24 20.50
N VAL A 85 -26.55 17.00 20.05
CA VAL A 85 -25.30 16.24 20.25
C VAL A 85 -24.31 16.41 19.10
N LEU A 86 -24.75 17.00 17.99
CA LEU A 86 -23.89 17.22 16.83
C LEU A 86 -22.94 18.40 17.05
N LEU A 87 -21.65 18.11 17.12
CA LEU A 87 -20.60 19.12 17.23
C LEU A 87 -20.51 19.96 15.94
N PRO A 88 -20.17 21.26 16.04
CA PRO A 88 -19.99 22.12 14.87
C PRO A 88 -18.78 21.66 14.05
N THR A 89 -18.80 21.94 12.75
CA THR A 89 -17.72 21.59 11.81
C THR A 89 -16.39 22.26 12.12
N SER A 90 -16.41 23.39 12.82
CA SER A 90 -15.22 24.12 13.29
C SER A 90 -14.55 23.48 14.51
N HIS A 91 -15.18 22.49 15.15
CA HIS A 91 -14.62 21.84 16.33
C HIS A 91 -13.33 21.06 15.98
N PRO A 92 -12.24 21.18 16.75
CA PRO A 92 -10.95 20.56 16.41
C PRO A 92 -11.03 19.04 16.26
N GLN A 93 -11.92 18.37 17.00
CA GLN A 93 -12.12 16.92 16.85
C GLN A 93 -12.78 16.56 15.51
N VAL A 94 -13.75 17.35 15.03
CA VAL A 94 -14.42 17.10 13.73
C VAL A 94 -13.43 17.33 12.59
N GLN A 95 -12.62 18.39 12.67
CA GLN A 95 -11.55 18.66 11.69
C GLN A 95 -10.52 17.51 11.66
N ARG A 96 -10.14 16.97 12.82
CA ARG A 96 -9.24 15.81 12.90
C ARG A 96 -9.86 14.58 12.24
N LEU A 97 -11.13 14.29 12.49
CA LEU A 97 -11.83 13.16 11.85
C LEU A 97 -11.89 13.32 10.33
N GLN A 98 -12.23 14.52 9.83
CA GLN A 98 -12.23 14.79 8.39
C GLN A 98 -10.84 14.65 7.77
N THR A 99 -9.80 15.08 8.48
CA THR A 99 -8.41 14.91 8.03
C THR A 99 -8.02 13.44 7.94
N ILE A 100 -8.41 12.62 8.93
CA ILE A 100 -8.17 11.17 8.89
C ILE A 100 -8.93 10.55 7.71
N ALA A 101 -10.21 10.89 7.53
CA ALA A 101 -11.01 10.39 6.41
C ALA A 101 -10.35 10.71 5.05
N ARG A 102 -9.91 11.97 4.85
CA ARG A 102 -9.20 12.38 3.62
C ARG A 102 -7.91 11.61 3.36
N ARG A 103 -7.23 11.12 4.40
CA ARG A 103 -6.04 10.27 4.26
C ARG A 103 -6.39 8.82 3.88
N ILE A 104 -7.57 8.33 4.27
CA ILE A 104 -7.99 6.95 4.02
C ILE A 104 -8.65 6.81 2.64
N ILE A 105 -9.47 7.78 2.21
CA ILE A 105 -10.25 7.72 0.95
C ILE A 105 -9.41 7.34 -0.30
N PRO A 106 -8.18 7.86 -0.52
CA PRO A 106 -7.37 7.47 -1.68
C PRO A 106 -7.03 5.98 -1.74
N HIS A 107 -7.15 5.27 -0.62
CA HIS A 107 -6.88 3.85 -0.49
C HIS A 107 -8.15 2.99 -0.56
N THR A 108 -9.32 3.53 -0.89
CA THR A 108 -10.59 2.78 -1.04
C THR A 108 -11.06 2.44 -2.48
N PRO A 109 -10.39 2.83 -3.60
CA PRO A 109 -10.88 2.51 -4.95
C PRO A 109 -11.11 1.03 -5.27
N ALA A 110 -10.38 0.12 -4.61
CA ALA A 110 -10.57 -1.32 -4.84
C ALA A 110 -11.91 -1.85 -4.31
N TRP A 111 -12.59 -1.11 -3.44
CA TRP A 111 -13.85 -1.50 -2.79
C TRP A 111 -15.04 -0.66 -3.27
N ASN A 112 -14.81 0.60 -3.60
CA ASN A 112 -15.77 1.50 -4.25
C ASN A 112 -15.03 2.26 -5.36
N PRO A 113 -15.32 2.01 -6.65
CA PRO A 113 -14.60 2.62 -7.76
C PRO A 113 -14.95 4.11 -7.99
N ARG A 114 -15.88 4.67 -7.21
CA ARG A 114 -16.36 6.05 -7.32
C ARG A 114 -15.61 7.00 -6.39
#